data_AF-A0A932LDV8-F1
#
_entry.id   AF-A0A932LDV8-F1
#
_cell.length_a   1.000
_cell.length_b   1.000
_cell.length_c   1.000
_cell.angle_alpha   90.00
_cell.angle_beta   90.00
_cell.angle_gamma   90.00
#
_symmetry.space_group_name_H-M   'P 1'
#
loop_
_entity.id
_entity.type
_entity.pdbx_description
1 polymer ?
#
loop_
_entity_poly.entity_id
_entity_poly.type
_entity_poly.pdbx_seq_one_letter_code
_entity_poly.pdbx_strand_id
1 'polypeptide(L)' 'MTKVQIKRVDIEDGWVLFKAGEPAPPPENLPYYLHDAFQGWLRRNRELSIRTALPIVAGGNTVAIHVWFD' A
#
# COMPACT_ATOMS: atom_id res chain seq x y z
N MET A 1 10.50 11.26 -15.99
CA MET A 1 10.25 10.21 -14.98
C MET A 1 8.75 10.14 -14.73
N THR A 2 8.10 9.05 -15.11
CA THR A 2 6.67 8.85 -14.85
C THR A 2 6.48 8.69 -13.34
N LYS A 3 5.68 9.56 -12.72
CA LYS A 3 5.42 9.51 -11.28
C LYS A 3 4.57 8.28 -10.99
N VAL A 4 5.17 7.26 -10.38
CA VAL A 4 4.45 6.07 -9.93
C VAL A 4 3.39 6.49 -8.92
N GLN A 5 2.14 6.12 -9.18
CA GLN A 5 1.03 6.42 -8.28
C GLN A 5 0.66 5.16 -7.51
N ILE A 6 0.73 5.22 -6.18
CA ILE A 6 0.08 4.22 -5.32
C ILE A 6 -1.29 4.76 -4.92
N LYS A 7 -2.33 3.96 -5.14
CA LYS A 7 -3.69 4.24 -4.74
C LYS A 7 -3.94 3.62 -3.36
N ARG A 8 -4.54 4.41 -2.46
CA ARG A 8 -5.17 3.91 -1.24
C ARG A 8 -6.65 3.69 -1.55
N VAL A 9 -7.15 2.50 -1.24
CA VAL A 9 -8.56 2.14 -1.37
C VAL A 9 -9.05 1.77 0.02
N ASP A 10 -10.03 2.51 0.52
CA ASP A 10 -10.74 2.17 1.74
C ASP A 10 -11.70 1.00 1.39
N ILE A 11 -11.57 -0.14 2.09
CA ILE A 11 -12.36 -1.35 1.80
C ILE A 11 -13.59 -1.43 2.71
N GLU A 12 -13.35 -1.34 4.02
CA GLU A 12 -14.34 -1.39 5.10
C GLU A 12 -13.77 -0.61 6.30
N ASP A 13 -14.56 -0.47 7.36
CA ASP A 13 -14.11 0.18 8.60
C ASP A 13 -12.82 -0.47 9.14
N GLY A 14 -11.78 0.35 9.30
CA GLY A 14 -10.45 -0.06 9.75
C GLY A 14 -9.60 -0.78 8.70
N TRP A 15 -10.08 -0.96 7.45
CA TRP A 15 -9.34 -1.67 6.40
C TRP A 15 -8.97 -0.77 5.22
N VAL A 16 -7.68 -0.70 4.91
CA VAL A 16 -7.16 -0.03 3.69
C VAL A 16 -6.31 -0.96 2.85
N LEU A 17 -6.34 -0.72 1.54
CA LEU A 17 -5.50 -1.38 0.56
C LEU A 17 -4.63 -0.35 -0.18
N PHE A 18 -3.32 -0.57 -0.18
CA PHE A 18 -2.37 0.16 -1.01
C PHE A 18 -2.03 -0.67 -2.23
N LYS A 19 -2.31 -0.17 -3.44
CA LYS A 19 -1.98 -0.85 -4.70
C LYS A 19 -1.44 0.11 -5.75
N ALA A 20 -0.67 -0.38 -6.72
CA ALA A 20 -0.26 0.46 -7.85
C ALA A 20 -1.48 0.96 -8.66
N GLY A 21 -1.40 2.22 -9.08
CA GLY A 21 -2.21 2.77 -10.15
C GLY A 21 -1.70 2.33 -11.52
N GLU A 22 -2.43 2.70 -12.56
CA GLU A 22 -2.07 2.37 -13.94
C GLU A 22 -1.43 3.58 -14.64
N PRO A 23 -0.31 3.40 -15.38
CA PRO A 23 0.45 2.15 -15.53
C PRO A 23 1.25 1.82 -14.26
N ALA A 24 1.31 0.52 -13.93
CA ALA A 24 2.08 0.04 -12.78
C ALA A 24 3.58 0.08 -13.06
N PRO A 25 4.43 0.33 -12.04
CA PRO A 25 5.88 0.22 -12.16
C PRO A 25 6.29 -1.26 -12.33
N PRO A 26 7.58 -1.53 -12.64
CA PRO A 26 8.10 -2.88 -12.66
C PRO A 26 7.84 -3.61 -11.32
N PRO A 27 7.40 -4.89 -11.34
CA PRO A 27 7.03 -5.66 -10.15
C PRO A 27 8.09 -5.69 -9.05
N GLU A 28 9.37 -5.73 -9.42
CA GLU A 28 10.51 -5.73 -8.50
C GLU A 28 10.65 -4.43 -7.71
N ASN A 29 10.10 -3.32 -8.23
CA ASN A 29 10.15 -2.01 -7.60
C ASN A 29 8.90 -1.69 -6.79
N LEU A 30 7.79 -2.39 -7.02
CA LEU A 30 6.52 -2.16 -6.31
C LEU A 30 6.64 -2.19 -4.78
N PRO A 31 7.38 -3.11 -4.15
CA PRO A 31 7.53 -3.13 -2.70
C PRO A 31 8.03 -1.80 -2.11
N TYR A 32 8.96 -1.12 -2.79
CA TYR A 32 9.51 0.16 -2.34
C TYR A 32 8.46 1.27 -2.42
N TYR A 33 7.74 1.37 -3.55
CA TYR A 33 6.69 2.36 -3.71
C TYR A 33 5.53 2.16 -2.73
N LEU A 34 5.15 0.90 -2.49
CA LEU A 34 4.12 0.54 -1.50
C LEU A 34 4.57 0.91 -0.08
N HIS A 35 5.84 0.64 0.28
CA HIS A 35 6.40 1.03 1.56
C HIS A 35 6.36 2.55 1.77
N ASP A 36 6.82 3.33 0.79
CA ASP A 36 6.84 4.80 0.88
C ASP A 36 5.43 5.39 1.01
N ALA A 37 4.47 4.86 0.24
CA ALA A 37 3.08 5.27 0.32
C ALA A 37 2.46 4.96 1.68
N PHE A 38 2.70 3.75 2.20
CA PHE A 38 2.22 3.31 3.50
C PHE A 38 2.81 4.14 4.63
N GLN A 39 4.14 4.33 4.64
CA GLN A 39 4.83 5.19 5.62
C GLN A 39 4.35 6.64 5.56
N GLY A 40 4.15 7.17 4.35
CA GLY A 40 3.59 8.50 4.15
C GLY A 40 2.19 8.65 4.74
N TRP A 41 1.36 7.61 4.61
CA TRP A 41 0.04 7.57 5.23
C TRP A 41 0.12 7.49 6.76
N LEU A 42 0.92 6.59 7.32
CA LEU A 42 1.10 6.47 8.79
C LEU A 42 1.57 7.78 9.43
N ARG A 43 2.53 8.48 8.80
CA ARG A 43 3.03 9.75 9.33
C ARG A 43 1.97 10.84 9.42
N ARG A 44 0.94 10.77 8.59
CA ARG A 44 -0.20 11.70 8.55
C ARG A 44 -1.37 11.28 9.44
N ASN A 45 -1.41 10.02 9.87
CA ASN A 45 -2.48 9.44 10.69
C ASN A 45 -1.83 8.74 11.89
N ARG A 46 -1.19 9.55 12.76
CA ARG A 46 -0.35 9.05 13.87
C ARG A 46 -1.15 8.50 15.04
N GLU A 47 -2.43 8.86 15.07
CA GLU A 47 -3.43 8.38 16.01
C GLU A 47 -3.85 6.94 15.75
N LEU A 48 -3.64 6.42 14.53
CA LEU A 48 -4.05 5.08 14.16
C LEU A 48 -3.13 4.02 14.77
N SER A 49 -3.74 2.93 15.24
CA SER A 49 -3.05 1.74 15.73
C SER A 49 -3.12 0.63 14.69
N ILE A 50 -1.99 0.33 14.04
CA ILE A 50 -1.91 -0.76 13.07
C ILE A 50 -2.02 -2.10 13.77
N ARG A 51 -3.05 -2.86 13.42
CA ARG A 51 -3.29 -4.22 13.93
C ARG A 51 -2.61 -5.27 13.07
N THR A 52 -2.69 -5.13 11.75
CA THR A 52 -1.96 -6.00 10.83
C THR A 52 -1.64 -5.31 9.50
N ALA A 53 -0.58 -5.76 8.85
CA ALA A 53 -0.22 -5.40 7.49
C ALA A 53 0.22 -6.66 6.74
N LEU A 54 -0.51 -7.02 5.68
CA LEU A 54 -0.32 -8.24 4.92
C LEU A 54 -0.01 -7.92 3.45
N PRO A 55 1.04 -8.53 2.87
CA PRO A 55 1.30 -8.39 1.45
C PRO A 55 0.28 -9.19 0.65
N ILE A 56 -0.19 -8.62 -0.46
CA ILE A 56 -0.89 -9.37 -1.50
C ILE A 56 0.13 -9.71 -2.58
N VAL A 57 0.26 -11.00 -2.90
CA VAL A 57 1.25 -11.52 -3.84
C VAL A 57 0.58 -12.07 -5.08
N ALA A 58 1.09 -11.69 -6.25
CA ALA A 58 0.69 -12.24 -7.54
C ALA A 58 1.94 -12.51 -8.39
N GLY A 59 2.04 -13.71 -8.97
CA GLY A 59 3.20 -14.10 -9.77
C GLY A 59 4.53 -14.00 -9.02
N GLY A 60 4.55 -14.25 -7.71
CA GLY A 60 5.73 -14.14 -6.85
C GLY A 60 6.12 -12.72 -6.43
N ASN A 61 5.38 -11.69 -6.87
CA ASN A 61 5.66 -10.29 -6.53
C ASN A 61 4.60 -9.72 -5.58
N THR A 62 5.03 -8.91 -4.61
CA THR A 62 4.10 -8.12 -3.79
C THR A 62 3.48 -7.02 -4.65
N VAL A 63 2.17 -7.12 -4.88
CA VAL A 63 1.42 -6.20 -5.76
C VAL A 63 0.58 -5.18 -4.99
N ALA A 64 0.30 -5.46 -3.71
CA ALA A 64 -0.43 -4.55 -2.84
C ALA A 64 -0.13 -4.85 -1.35
N ILE A 65 -0.52 -3.94 -0.46
CA ILE A 65 -0.49 -4.13 0.99
C ILE A 65 -1.90 -3.92 1.53
N HIS A 66 -2.44 -4.91 2.24
CA HIS A 66 -3.71 -4.84 2.95
C HIS A 66 -3.43 -4.57 4.43
N VAL A 67 -4.09 -3.56 4.99
CA VAL A 67 -3.79 -3.06 6.34
C VAL A 67 -5.07 -2.98 7.15
N TRP A 68 -5.03 -3.52 8.37
CA TRP A 68 -6.04 -3.31 9.40
C TRP A 68 -5.52 -2.35 10.45
N PHE A 69 -6.32 -1.37 10.83
CA PHE A 69 -6.02 -0.40 11.87
C PHE A 69 -7.28 -0.05 12.68
N ASP A 70 -7.02 0.44 13.89
CA ASP A 70 -8.01 1.15 14.71
C ASP A 70 -7.69 2.65 14.76
#